data_AF-A0A948D1L2-F1
#
_entry.id   AF-A0A948D1L2-F1
#
_cell.length_a   1.000
_cell.length_b   1.000
_cell.length_c   1.000
_cell.angle_alpha   90.00
_cell.angle_beta   90.00
_cell.angle_gamma   90.00
#
_symmetry.space_group_name_H-M   'P 1'
#
loop_
_entity.id
_entity.type
_entity.pdbx_description
1 polymer ?
#
loop_
_entity_poly.entity_id
_entity_poly.type
_entity_poly.pdbx_seq_one_letter_code
_entity_poly.pdbx_strand_id
1 'polypeptide(L)'
;MKFQLKSQFKPKGDQPKAITKLVKGIKEKKRFQTLLGVTGSGKTFTMANVINQIQRPTLIISHNKTLAAQLASEFGEFFPDNAVHYFVSYYDYYQPEVYLPHTDTYIEKETDINEEIDRLRHAATASLMTRND
;
A
#
# COMPACT_ATOMS: atom_id res chain seq x y z
N MET A 1 9.24 0.08 16.72
CA MET A 1 9.12 -1.39 16.65
C MET A 1 9.79 -1.86 15.37
N LYS A 2 9.99 -3.17 15.18
CA LYS A 2 10.61 -3.72 13.96
C LYS A 2 9.56 -4.49 13.17
N PHE A 3 9.62 -4.42 11.84
CA PHE A 3 8.84 -5.30 10.97
C PHE A 3 9.22 -6.76 11.25
N GLN A 4 8.20 -7.62 11.39
CA GLN A 4 8.33 -9.05 11.63
C GLN A 4 7.52 -9.83 10.59
N LEU A 5 8.20 -10.25 9.53
CA LEU A 5 7.60 -11.09 8.51
C LEU A 5 7.27 -12.47 9.09
N LYS A 6 5.98 -12.81 9.18
CA LYS A 6 5.48 -14.16 9.50
C LYS A 6 4.92 -14.79 8.23
N SER A 7 5.46 -15.95 7.88
CA SER A 7 5.00 -16.72 6.72
C SER A 7 5.46 -18.17 6.84
N GLN A 8 4.64 -19.10 6.37
CA GLN A 8 5.05 -20.50 6.19
C GLN A 8 5.94 -20.69 4.94
N PHE A 9 5.95 -19.70 4.05
CA PHE A 9 6.72 -19.73 2.82
C PHE A 9 8.14 -19.23 3.06
N LYS A 10 9.10 -19.82 2.35
CA LYS A 10 10.47 -19.29 2.21
C LYS A 10 10.64 -18.75 0.80
N PRO A 11 11.43 -17.68 0.60
CA PRO A 11 11.73 -17.20 -0.74
C PRO A 11 12.32 -18.31 -1.62
N LYS A 12 11.74 -18.53 -2.80
CA LYS A 12 12.14 -19.59 -3.75
C LYS A 12 12.36 -19.01 -5.16
N GLY A 13 13.02 -19.79 -6.02
CA GLY A 13 13.31 -19.39 -7.40
C GLY A 13 14.17 -18.12 -7.45
N ASP A 14 13.72 -17.12 -8.21
CA ASP A 14 14.42 -15.83 -8.36
C ASP A 14 14.21 -14.85 -7.20
N GLN A 15 13.27 -15.14 -6.28
CA GLN A 15 12.93 -14.23 -5.18
C GLN A 15 14.14 -13.87 -4.29
N PRO A 16 14.98 -14.82 -3.81
CA PRO A 16 16.13 -14.48 -2.96
C PRO A 16 17.08 -13.48 -3.62
N LYS A 17 17.34 -13.66 -4.93
CA LYS A 17 18.20 -12.79 -5.72
C LYS A 17 17.58 -11.41 -5.92
N ALA A 18 16.28 -11.35 -6.20
CA ALA A 18 15.53 -10.10 -6.34
C ALA A 18 15.54 -9.29 -5.03
N ILE A 19 15.23 -9.94 -3.91
CA ILE A 19 15.24 -9.34 -2.56
C ILE A 19 16.62 -8.75 -2.27
N THR A 20 17.67 -9.55 -2.45
CA THR A 20 19.06 -9.12 -2.17
C THR A 20 19.45 -7.90 -2.99
N LYS A 21 19.12 -7.89 -4.29
CA LYS A 21 19.41 -6.75 -5.18
C LYS A 21 18.67 -5.48 -4.76
N LEU A 22 17.38 -5.58 -4.47
CA LEU A 22 16.55 -4.44 -4.06
C LEU A 22 17.04 -3.85 -2.73
N VAL A 23 17.29 -4.70 -1.73
CA VAL A 23 17.80 -4.28 -0.41
C VAL A 23 19.17 -3.61 -0.56
N LYS A 24 20.07 -4.19 -1.37
CA LYS A 24 21.38 -3.58 -1.66
C LYS A 24 21.20 -2.20 -2.30
N GLY A 25 20.34 -2.05 -3.30
CA GLY A 25 20.12 -0.77 -3.94
C GLY A 25 19.54 0.29 -3.01
N ILE A 26 18.66 -0.09 -2.06
CA ILE A 26 18.14 0.84 -1.05
C ILE A 26 19.26 1.30 -0.11
N LYS A 27 20.13 0.37 0.34
CA LYS A 27 21.30 0.70 1.19
C LYS A 27 22.32 1.57 0.47
N GLU A 28 22.46 1.40 -0.85
CA GLU A 28 23.26 2.26 -1.74
C GLU A 28 22.57 3.60 -2.06
N LYS A 29 21.44 3.92 -1.44
CA LYS A 29 20.65 5.15 -1.65
C LYS A 29 20.18 5.35 -3.10
N LYS A 30 19.99 4.25 -3.86
CA LYS A 30 19.38 4.34 -5.19
C LYS A 30 17.94 4.81 -5.06
N ARG A 31 17.63 5.97 -5.65
CA ARG A 31 16.31 6.58 -5.61
C ARG A 31 15.26 5.76 -6.36
N PHE A 32 15.63 5.17 -7.49
CA PHE A 32 14.73 4.42 -8.35
C PHE A 32 15.26 3.00 -8.57
N GLN A 33 14.36 2.03 -8.44
CA GLN A 33 14.63 0.62 -8.69
C GLN A 33 13.37 -0.03 -9.26
N THR A 34 13.54 -1.01 -10.14
CA THR A 34 12.43 -1.71 -10.79
C THR A 34 12.52 -3.21 -10.50
N LEU A 35 11.46 -3.78 -9.93
CA LEU A 35 11.29 -5.22 -9.81
C LEU A 35 10.57 -5.74 -11.06
N LEU A 36 11.34 -6.24 -12.04
CA LEU A 36 10.77 -6.90 -13.21
C LEU A 36 10.40 -8.34 -12.85
N GLY A 37 9.11 -8.59 -12.60
CA GLY A 37 8.60 -9.91 -12.23
C GLY A 37 7.36 -10.29 -13.02
N VAL A 38 7.34 -11.51 -13.54
CA VAL A 38 6.19 -12.09 -14.24
C VAL A 38 4.97 -12.23 -13.32
N THR A 39 3.78 -12.40 -13.89
CA THR A 39 2.56 -12.68 -13.12
C THR A 39 2.72 -14.00 -12.36
N GLY A 40 2.21 -14.07 -11.13
CA GLY A 40 2.30 -15.27 -10.29
C GLY A 40 3.66 -15.52 -9.61
N SER A 41 4.69 -14.69 -9.84
CA SER A 41 6.03 -14.90 -9.24
C SER A 41 6.15 -14.57 -7.75
N GLY A 42 5.06 -14.18 -7.08
CA GLY A 42 5.07 -13.78 -5.67
C GLY A 42 5.74 -12.42 -5.43
N LYS A 43 5.37 -11.41 -6.23
CA LYS A 43 5.88 -10.03 -6.09
C LYS A 43 5.57 -9.43 -4.73
N THR A 44 4.37 -9.64 -4.19
CA THR A 44 4.00 -9.17 -2.84
C THR A 44 4.94 -9.75 -1.78
N PHE A 45 5.14 -11.06 -1.78
CA PHE A 45 6.03 -11.73 -0.83
C PHE A 45 7.49 -11.27 -0.97
N THR A 46 7.94 -11.03 -2.21
CA THR A 46 9.26 -10.42 -2.48
C THR A 46 9.36 -9.05 -1.80
N MET A 47 8.36 -8.18 -1.97
CA MET A 47 8.35 -6.86 -1.33
C MET A 47 8.21 -6.92 0.18
N ALA A 48 7.45 -7.86 0.74
CA ALA A 48 7.37 -8.09 2.18
C ALA A 48 8.75 -8.44 2.77
N ASN A 49 9.51 -9.32 2.09
CA ASN A 49 10.89 -9.62 2.51
C ASN A 49 11.81 -8.40 2.42
N VAL A 50 11.65 -7.54 1.39
CA VAL A 50 12.41 -6.30 1.29
C VAL A 50 12.09 -5.36 2.45
N ILE A 51 10.81 -5.12 2.75
CA ILE A 51 10.35 -4.27 3.87
C ILE A 51 10.92 -4.78 5.20
N ASN A 52 10.83 -6.09 5.44
CA ASN A 52 11.37 -6.75 6.62
C ASN A 52 12.90 -6.61 6.74
N GLN A 53 13.65 -6.44 5.64
CA GLN A 53 15.10 -6.27 5.71
C GLN A 53 15.53 -4.80 5.83
N ILE A 54 14.78 -3.87 5.25
CA ILE A 54 15.13 -2.44 5.29
C ILE A 54 14.64 -1.75 6.57
N GLN A 55 13.60 -2.28 7.22
CA GLN A 55 13.08 -1.78 8.49
C GLN A 55 12.70 -0.29 8.42
N ARG A 56 11.90 0.07 7.41
CA ARG A 56 11.46 1.44 7.14
C ARG A 56 9.95 1.48 6.84
N PRO A 57 9.22 2.48 7.37
CA PRO A 57 7.84 2.73 6.95
C PRO A 57 7.76 2.83 5.43
N THR A 58 6.80 2.10 4.84
CA THR A 58 6.72 1.92 3.39
C THR A 58 5.30 2.23 2.91
N LEU A 59 5.19 3.10 1.91
CA LEU A 59 3.94 3.38 1.21
C LEU A 59 3.86 2.52 -0.05
N ILE A 60 2.78 1.76 -0.19
CA ILE A 60 2.49 0.95 -1.37
C ILE A 60 1.30 1.58 -2.09
N ILE A 61 1.52 1.98 -3.35
CA ILE A 61 0.52 2.66 -4.16
C ILE A 61 -0.02 1.67 -5.19
N SER A 62 -1.34 1.54 -5.25
CA SER A 62 -2.06 0.75 -6.25
C SER A 62 -2.95 1.66 -7.08
N HIS A 63 -3.17 1.28 -8.34
CA HIS A 63 -3.96 2.06 -9.30
C HIS A 63 -5.48 1.90 -9.13
N ASN A 64 -5.94 0.94 -8.32
CA ASN A 64 -7.36 0.72 -8.07
C ASN A 64 -7.63 0.23 -6.63
N LYS A 65 -8.87 0.43 -6.15
CA LYS A 65 -9.31 0.08 -4.80
C LYS A 65 -9.25 -1.44 -4.54
N THR A 66 -9.64 -2.27 -5.52
CA THR A 66 -9.68 -3.74 -5.38
C THR A 66 -8.30 -4.33 -5.09
N LEU A 67 -7.29 -3.97 -5.89
CA LEU A 67 -5.92 -4.42 -5.71
C LEU A 67 -5.30 -3.79 -4.46
N ALA A 68 -5.67 -2.56 -4.10
CA ALA A 68 -5.21 -1.95 -2.85
C ALA A 68 -5.70 -2.74 -1.62
N ALA A 69 -6.97 -3.15 -1.61
CA ALA A 69 -7.55 -3.97 -0.56
C ALA A 69 -6.90 -5.36 -0.50
N GLN A 70 -6.69 -6.00 -1.66
CA GLN A 70 -5.98 -7.28 -1.72
C GLN A 70 -4.56 -7.18 -1.12
N LEU A 71 -3.80 -6.15 -1.51
CA LEU A 71 -2.46 -5.93 -0.98
C LEU A 71 -2.49 -5.68 0.53
N ALA A 72 -3.43 -4.86 1.02
CA ALA A 72 -3.56 -4.62 2.46
C ALA A 72 -3.84 -5.91 3.25
N SER A 73 -4.70 -6.78 2.73
CA SER A 73 -4.96 -8.10 3.31
C SER A 73 -3.70 -8.98 3.32
N GLU A 74 -3.02 -9.12 2.17
CA GLU A 74 -1.80 -9.92 2.06
C GLU A 74 -0.70 -9.41 3.00
N PHE A 75 -0.51 -8.10 3.10
CA PHE A 75 0.47 -7.52 4.02
C PHE A 75 0.06 -7.67 5.49
N GLY A 76 -1.23 -7.61 5.81
CA GLY A 76 -1.73 -7.89 7.15
C GLY A 76 -1.43 -9.32 7.60
N GLU A 77 -1.56 -10.30 6.69
CA GLU A 77 -1.17 -11.69 6.94
C GLU A 77 0.35 -11.85 7.08
N PHE A 78 1.14 -11.13 6.29
CA PHE A 78 2.60 -11.17 6.37
C PHE A 78 3.18 -10.48 7.61
N PHE A 79 2.48 -9.47 8.14
CA PHE A 79 2.94 -8.66 9.26
C PHE A 79 1.85 -8.49 10.34
N PRO A 80 1.39 -9.60 10.95
CA PRO A 80 0.25 -9.56 11.87
C PRO A 80 0.57 -8.83 13.20
N ASP A 81 1.85 -8.61 13.51
CA ASP A 81 2.28 -7.89 14.70
C ASP A 81 2.67 -6.41 14.41
N ASN A 82 2.59 -5.97 13.15
CA ASN A 82 2.94 -4.61 12.73
C ASN A 82 1.71 -3.83 12.24
N ALA A 83 1.90 -2.53 12.06
CA ALA A 83 0.82 -1.61 11.71
C ALA A 83 0.60 -1.57 10.18
N VAL A 84 -0.24 -2.48 9.67
CA VAL A 84 -0.66 -2.46 8.26
C VAL A 84 -1.94 -1.66 8.13
N HIS A 85 -1.87 -0.56 7.36
CA HIS A 85 -2.98 0.38 7.19
C HIS A 85 -3.46 0.48 5.76
N TYR A 86 -4.74 0.82 5.60
CA TYR A 86 -5.40 1.00 4.32
C TYR A 86 -5.83 2.46 4.14
N PHE A 87 -5.40 3.09 3.06
CA PHE A 87 -5.64 4.51 2.79
C PHE A 87 -6.14 4.72 1.37
N VAL A 88 -7.46 4.88 1.21
CA VAL A 88 -8.12 5.17 -0.06
C VAL A 88 -9.11 6.32 0.10
N SER A 89 -9.76 6.71 -1.00
CA SER A 89 -10.90 7.62 -0.91
C SER A 89 -11.99 6.99 -0.06
N TYR A 90 -12.39 7.72 0.98
CA TYR A 90 -13.55 7.43 1.83
C TYR A 90 -14.90 7.77 1.19
N TYR A 91 -14.92 8.25 -0.06
CA TYR A 91 -16.19 8.44 -0.76
C TYR A 91 -16.62 7.13 -1.43
N ASP A 92 -17.83 6.69 -1.11
CA ASP A 92 -18.53 5.62 -1.83
C ASP A 92 -19.16 6.19 -3.11
N TYR A 93 -19.72 7.41 -3.01
CA TYR A 93 -20.18 8.21 -4.13
C TYR A 93 -19.60 9.62 -4.04
N TYR A 94 -19.13 10.16 -5.17
CA TYR A 94 -18.60 11.51 -5.25
C TYR A 94 -18.97 12.15 -6.60
N GLN A 95 -19.86 13.13 -6.54
CA GLN A 95 -20.13 14.05 -7.63
C GLN A 95 -19.42 15.38 -7.34
N PRO A 96 -18.45 15.79 -8.17
CA PRO A 96 -17.85 17.11 -8.04
C PRO A 96 -18.86 18.20 -8.38
N GLU A 97 -18.65 19.37 -7.79
CA GLU A 97 -19.30 20.61 -8.23
C GLU A 97 -18.82 20.96 -9.65
N VAL A 98 -19.74 21.11 -10.58
CA VAL A 98 -19.43 21.41 -11.99
C VAL A 98 -20.44 22.38 -12.56
N TYR A 99 -19.94 23.39 -13.27
CA TYR A 99 -20.75 24.25 -14.12
C TYR A 99 -20.57 23.85 -15.60
N LEU A 100 -21.68 23.64 -16.31
CA LEU A 100 -21.74 23.26 -17.73
C LEU A 100 -22.23 24.45 -18.56
N PRO A 101 -21.32 25.18 -19.25
CA PRO A 101 -21.68 26.42 -19.95
C PRO A 101 -22.66 26.23 -21.11
N HIS A 102 -22.58 25.10 -21.83
CA HIS A 102 -23.41 24.84 -23.01
C HIS A 102 -24.89 24.67 -22.69
N THR A 103 -25.20 24.25 -21.46
CA THR A 103 -26.56 24.02 -20.99
C THR A 103 -26.94 24.97 -19.86
N ASP A 104 -26.07 25.94 -19.53
CA ASP A 104 -26.21 26.85 -18.40
C ASP A 104 -26.61 26.10 -17.11
N THR A 105 -25.98 24.94 -16.87
CA THR A 105 -26.36 24.03 -15.80
C THR A 105 -25.28 24.02 -14.73
N TYR A 106 -25.68 24.29 -13.49
CA TYR A 106 -24.85 24.08 -12.32
C TYR A 106 -25.23 22.76 -11.65
N ILE A 107 -24.25 21.89 -11.46
CA ILE A 107 -24.36 20.61 -10.78
C ILE A 107 -23.69 20.76 -9.41
N GLU A 108 -24.48 20.66 -8.35
CA GLU A 108 -23.99 20.73 -6.98
C GLU A 108 -23.15 19.51 -6.61
N LYS A 109 -22.23 19.73 -5.66
CA LYS A 109 -21.47 18.66 -5.03
C LYS A 109 -22.42 17.75 -4.25
N GLU A 110 -22.36 16.46 -4.53
CA GLU A 110 -23.07 15.42 -3.79
C GLU A 110 -22.07 14.33 -3.41
N THR A 111 -22.11 13.88 -2.15
CA THR A 111 -21.12 12.92 -1.64
C THR A 111 -21.71 11.99 -0.61
N ASP A 112 -21.38 10.70 -0.73
CA ASP A 112 -21.62 9.70 0.31
C ASP A 112 -20.29 9.24 0.88
N ILE A 113 -20.19 9.27 2.22
CA ILE A 113 -18.97 8.95 2.97
C ILE A 113 -19.08 7.56 3.58
N ASN A 114 -18.00 6.79 3.45
CA ASN A 114 -17.78 5.53 4.12
C ASN A 114 -17.04 5.75 5.44
N GLU A 115 -17.76 5.63 6.56
CA GLU A 115 -17.22 5.85 7.91
C GLU A 115 -16.10 4.87 8.29
N GLU A 116 -16.16 3.62 7.78
CA GLU A 116 -15.13 2.62 8.04
C GLU A 116 -13.81 3.01 7.37
N ILE A 117 -13.86 3.43 6.10
CA ILE A 117 -12.68 3.92 5.39
C ILE A 117 -12.12 5.18 6.05
N ASP A 118 -12.98 6.08 6.53
CA ASP A 118 -12.54 7.28 7.25
C ASP A 118 -11.76 6.91 8.53
N ARG A 119 -12.28 5.97 9.31
CA ARG A 119 -11.59 5.44 10.50
C ARG A 119 -10.23 4.84 10.14
N LEU A 120 -10.14 4.06 9.05
CA LEU A 120 -8.89 3.48 8.58
C LEU A 120 -7.88 4.56 8.16
N ARG A 121 -8.32 5.64 7.53
CA ARG A 121 -7.46 6.78 7.16
C ARG A 121 -6.90 7.49 8.40
N HIS A 122 -7.73 7.70 9.42
CA HIS A 122 -7.29 8.26 10.69
C HIS A 122 -6.29 7.34 11.41
N ALA A 123 -6.54 6.03 11.42
CA ALA A 123 -5.61 5.05 11.99
C ALA A 123 -4.25 5.08 11.28
N ALA A 124 -4.23 5.19 9.94
CA ALA A 124 -3.01 5.26 9.15
C ALA A 124 -2.14 6.47 9.51
N THR A 125 -2.75 7.66 9.57
CA THR A 125 -2.04 8.91 9.88
C THR A 125 -1.55 8.95 11.34
N ALA A 126 -2.35 8.48 12.28
CA ALA A 126 -1.96 8.37 13.69
C ALA A 126 -0.79 7.38 13.88
N SER A 127 -0.79 6.26 13.15
CA SER A 127 0.28 5.26 13.23
C SER A 127 1.63 5.81 12.77
N LEU A 128 1.65 6.62 11.72
CA LEU A 128 2.90 7.25 11.23
C LEU A 128 3.56 8.16 12.28
N MET A 129 2.78 8.72 13.22
CA MET A 129 3.28 9.59 14.28
C MET A 129 3.70 8.83 15.54
N THR A 130 3.22 7.60 15.71
CA THR A 130 3.38 6.83 16.96
C THR A 130 4.27 5.60 16.81
N ARG A 131 4.51 5.14 15.57
CA ARG A 131 5.21 3.90 15.26
C ARG A 131 6.15 4.07 14.07
N ASN A 132 7.21 3.26 14.05
CA ASN A 132 8.24 3.23 12.99
C ASN A 132 8.22 1.93 12.17
N ASP A 133 7.31 1.03 12.54
CA ASP A 133 6.99 -0.21 11.82
C ASP A 133 5.66 -0.09 11.07
#